data_AF-A0A2P2KRL6-F1
#
_entry.id   AF-A0A2P2KRL6-F1
#
_cell.length_a   1.000
_cell.length_b   1.000
_cell.length_c   1.000
_cell.angle_alpha   90.00
_cell.angle_beta   90.00
_cell.angle_gamma   90.00
#
_symmetry.space_group_name_H-M   'P 1'
#
loop_
_entity.id
_entity.type
_entity.pdbx_description
1 polymer ?
#
loop_
_entity_poly.entity_id
_entity_poly.type
_entity_poly.pdbx_seq_one_letter_code
_entity_poly.pdbx_strand_id
1 'polypeptide(L)'
;MLLVVHTVGPTSFAPIIDAAINIVEENNGQYHVLVIIADGQVRSPETPAGRHSRQEHETINSIVTASQYPLSIVLVGVGDGPWDAMKQFDDNIPQRGFDNFQFVNFTEIMSGNSEQSKKETAFALAALMEIPFQYRATQTLNHVRHDGPRTRPLPPPREVIDHDNEVRSVPQITSSETVEQTTQVEPVCSICLTNPKDMAFGCGHRTCKECGATISTCPLCRTRITQRLRLYT
;
A
#
# COMPACT_ATOMS: atom_id res chain seq x y z
N MET A 1 -9.56 -21.01 13.97
CA MET A 1 -8.85 -19.87 13.34
C MET A 1 -9.02 -18.69 14.27
N LEU A 2 -8.02 -18.37 15.09
CA LEU A 2 -8.05 -17.17 15.93
C LEU A 2 -7.77 -15.98 15.01
N LEU A 3 -8.78 -15.16 14.75
CA LEU A 3 -8.56 -13.86 14.11
C LEU A 3 -7.84 -12.98 15.13
N VAL A 4 -6.58 -12.68 14.86
CA VAL A 4 -5.75 -11.81 15.71
C VAL A 4 -6.09 -10.32 15.51
N VAL A 5 -6.90 -10.03 14.49
CA VAL A 5 -7.48 -8.72 14.20
C VAL A 5 -8.99 -8.86 14.11
N HIS A 6 -9.70 -8.01 14.86
CA HIS A 6 -11.15 -7.90 14.76
C HIS A 6 -11.50 -6.82 13.73
N THR A 7 -12.31 -7.17 12.72
CA THR A 7 -12.84 -6.20 11.77
C THR A 7 -13.88 -5.33 12.46
N VAL A 8 -13.70 -4.02 12.36
CA VAL A 8 -14.60 -3.00 12.94
C VAL A 8 -14.92 -1.94 11.89
N GLY A 9 -15.93 -1.12 12.15
CA GLY A 9 -16.28 0.04 11.34
C GLY A 9 -16.53 1.28 12.20
N PRO A 10 -16.90 2.42 11.60
CA PRO A 10 -17.16 2.63 10.17
C PRO A 10 -15.87 2.83 9.35
N THR A 11 -15.97 2.76 8.02
CA THR A 11 -14.82 2.91 7.12
C THR A 11 -14.60 4.37 6.73
N SER A 12 -13.41 4.90 6.96
CA SER A 12 -12.94 6.22 6.48
C SER A 12 -11.49 6.08 6.02
N PHE A 13 -11.14 6.69 4.89
CA PHE A 13 -9.74 6.71 4.42
C PHE A 13 -8.95 7.91 4.93
N ALA A 14 -9.62 8.86 5.61
CA ALA A 14 -8.94 10.02 6.20
C ALA A 14 -7.70 9.64 7.05
N PRO A 15 -7.78 8.68 7.98
CA PRO A 15 -6.62 8.36 8.82
C PRO A 15 -5.41 7.85 8.04
N ILE A 16 -5.61 7.07 6.99
CA ILE A 16 -4.50 6.51 6.19
C ILE A 16 -3.92 7.53 5.22
N ILE A 17 -4.76 8.42 4.66
CA ILE A 17 -4.32 9.52 3.80
C ILE A 17 -3.54 10.54 4.63
N ASP A 18 -4.03 10.91 5.81
CA ASP A 18 -3.35 11.84 6.72
C ASP A 18 -1.99 11.27 7.17
N ALA A 19 -1.91 9.97 7.45
CA ALA A 19 -0.63 9.32 7.76
C ALA A 19 0.34 9.38 6.58
N ALA A 20 -0.14 9.23 5.34
CA ALA A 20 0.70 9.35 4.15
C ALA A 20 1.20 10.78 3.92
N ILE A 21 0.37 11.80 4.21
CA ILE A 21 0.79 13.20 4.21
C ILE A 21 1.97 13.40 5.17
N ASN A 22 1.86 12.89 6.41
CA ASN A 22 2.95 12.98 7.39
C ASN A 22 4.24 12.31 6.90
N ILE A 23 4.14 11.15 6.24
CA ILE A 23 5.31 10.47 5.65
C ILE A 23 5.96 11.34 4.56
N VAL A 24 5.16 12.02 3.73
CA VAL A 24 5.69 12.93 2.71
C VAL A 24 6.42 14.11 3.35
N GLU A 25 5.86 14.70 4.41
CA GLU A 25 6.51 15.80 5.16
C GLU A 25 7.81 15.36 5.82
N GLU A 26 7.81 14.21 6.51
CA GLU A 26 8.97 13.63 7.18
C GLU A 26 10.10 13.30 6.18
N ASN A 27 9.75 12.97 4.94
CA ASN A 27 10.69 12.73 3.84
C ASN A 27 11.02 13.97 3.01
N ASN A 28 10.86 15.18 3.56
CA ASN A 28 11.17 16.45 2.90
C ASN A 28 10.44 16.66 1.57
N GLY A 29 9.18 16.27 1.50
CA GLY A 29 8.35 16.42 0.31
C GLY A 29 8.83 15.59 -0.88
N GLN A 30 9.44 14.42 -0.63
CA GLN A 30 9.65 13.44 -1.70
C GLN A 30 8.31 12.91 -2.22
N TYR A 31 8.26 12.61 -3.51
CA TYR A 31 7.06 12.07 -4.14
C TYR A 31 6.74 10.67 -3.63
N HIS A 32 5.47 10.44 -3.25
CA HIS A 32 4.98 9.14 -2.79
C HIS A 32 3.71 8.74 -3.52
N VAL A 33 3.48 7.43 -3.63
CA VAL A 33 2.21 6.85 -4.05
C VAL A 33 1.66 6.03 -2.91
N LEU A 34 0.51 6.43 -2.37
CA LEU A 34 -0.26 5.67 -1.40
C LEU A 34 -1.14 4.67 -2.14
N VAL A 35 -0.96 3.38 -1.91
CA VAL A 35 -1.85 2.33 -2.44
C VAL A 35 -2.75 1.85 -1.31
N ILE A 36 -4.06 2.08 -1.43
CA ILE A 36 -5.08 1.63 -0.47
C ILE A 36 -5.77 0.42 -1.08
N ILE A 37 -5.81 -0.72 -0.39
CA ILE A 37 -6.59 -1.89 -0.80
C ILE A 37 -7.83 -1.96 0.09
N ALA A 38 -9.02 -1.88 -0.50
CA ALA A 38 -10.27 -1.84 0.25
C ALA A 38 -11.43 -2.48 -0.51
N ASP A 39 -12.49 -2.82 0.22
CA ASP A 39 -13.73 -3.40 -0.32
C ASP A 39 -14.80 -2.35 -0.69
N GLY A 40 -14.45 -1.05 -0.61
CA GLY A 40 -15.23 0.05 -1.19
C GLY A 40 -16.31 0.66 -0.29
N GLN A 41 -16.53 0.15 0.92
CA GLN A 41 -17.66 0.54 1.76
C GLN A 41 -17.40 1.77 2.65
N VAL A 42 -17.07 2.92 2.06
CA VAL A 42 -16.96 4.20 2.82
C VAL A 42 -18.36 4.81 3.10
N ARG A 43 -19.35 4.48 2.26
CA ARG A 43 -20.72 4.99 2.40
C ARG A 43 -21.48 4.18 3.45
N SER A 44 -21.98 4.85 4.49
CA SER A 44 -22.93 4.22 5.41
C SER A 44 -24.27 4.00 4.69
N PRO A 45 -24.88 2.79 4.78
CA PRO A 45 -26.20 2.50 4.22
C PRO A 45 -27.31 3.46 4.67
N GLU A 46 -27.11 4.11 5.82
CA GLU A 46 -28.06 5.03 6.44
C GLU A 46 -28.02 6.45 5.86
N THR A 47 -27.09 6.75 4.95
CA THR A 47 -26.90 8.10 4.40
C THR A 47 -27.90 8.38 3.27
N PRO A 48 -28.79 9.38 3.40
CA PRO A 48 -29.76 9.73 2.35
C PRO A 48 -29.09 10.05 1.02
N ALA A 49 -29.78 9.75 -0.09
CA ALA A 49 -29.31 10.10 -1.43
C ALA A 49 -29.03 11.62 -1.53
N GLY A 50 -27.89 11.99 -2.12
CA GLY A 50 -27.47 13.38 -2.30
C GLY A 50 -26.78 14.03 -1.09
N ARG A 51 -26.55 13.31 0.01
CA ARG A 51 -25.67 13.74 1.11
C ARG A 51 -24.51 12.77 1.29
N HIS A 52 -23.38 13.29 1.74
CA HIS A 52 -22.22 12.52 2.15
C HIS A 52 -22.30 12.19 3.65
N SER A 53 -21.90 10.99 4.04
CA SER A 53 -21.72 10.56 5.43
C SER A 53 -20.59 11.36 6.08
N ARG A 54 -20.44 11.27 7.41
CA ARG A 54 -19.29 11.87 8.09
C ARG A 54 -17.97 11.31 7.55
N GLN A 55 -17.90 10.00 7.30
CA GLN A 55 -16.70 9.32 6.83
C GLN A 55 -16.36 9.69 5.37
N GLU A 56 -17.37 9.84 4.52
CA GLU A 56 -17.19 10.33 3.14
C GLU A 56 -16.64 11.77 3.17
N HIS A 57 -17.19 12.66 3.98
CA HIS A 57 -16.67 14.03 4.12
C HIS A 57 -15.24 14.08 4.64
N GLU A 58 -14.92 13.31 5.68
CA GLU A 58 -13.56 13.23 6.22
C GLU A 58 -12.58 12.73 5.15
N THR A 59 -12.97 11.69 4.41
CA THR A 59 -12.16 11.13 3.31
C THR A 59 -11.94 12.17 2.21
N ILE A 60 -12.99 12.86 1.75
CA ILE A 60 -12.88 13.93 0.74
C ILE A 60 -11.94 15.04 1.22
N ASN A 61 -12.09 15.50 2.46
CA ASN A 61 -11.26 16.57 3.02
C ASN A 61 -9.77 16.16 3.07
N SER A 62 -9.48 14.91 3.45
CA SER A 62 -8.10 14.40 3.43
C SER A 62 -7.56 14.27 2.01
N ILE A 63 -8.36 13.88 1.01
CA ILE A 63 -7.93 13.86 -0.41
C ILE A 63 -7.60 15.28 -0.90
N VAL A 64 -8.48 16.26 -0.61
CA VAL A 64 -8.23 17.68 -0.95
C VAL A 64 -6.97 18.18 -0.27
N THR A 65 -6.76 17.87 1.01
CA THR A 65 -5.54 18.24 1.73
C THR A 65 -4.31 17.58 1.11
N ALA A 66 -4.38 16.29 0.77
CA ALA A 66 -3.29 15.54 0.13
C ALA A 66 -2.87 16.14 -1.22
N SER A 67 -3.79 16.79 -1.95
CA SER A 67 -3.48 17.44 -3.24
C SER A 67 -2.56 18.66 -3.12
N GLN A 68 -2.23 19.10 -1.90
CA GLN A 68 -1.23 20.13 -1.61
C GLN A 68 0.17 19.55 -1.44
N TYR A 69 0.31 18.23 -1.44
CA TYR A 69 1.57 17.51 -1.23
C TYR A 69 1.94 16.71 -2.49
N PRO A 70 3.23 16.33 -2.65
CA PRO A 70 3.66 15.42 -3.70
C PRO A 70 3.23 13.97 -3.40
N LEU A 71 1.91 13.75 -3.37
CA LEU A 71 1.27 12.51 -2.99
C LEU A 71 0.17 12.14 -3.98
N SER A 72 0.33 10.97 -4.59
CA SER A 72 -0.71 10.30 -5.38
C SER A 72 -1.36 9.20 -4.57
N ILE A 73 -2.65 8.98 -4.78
CA ILE A 73 -3.44 7.95 -4.08
C ILE A 73 -4.02 7.01 -5.13
N VAL A 74 -3.78 5.71 -4.98
CA VAL A 74 -4.38 4.66 -5.80
C VAL A 74 -5.23 3.78 -4.90
N LEU A 75 -6.54 3.78 -5.13
CA LEU A 75 -7.47 2.89 -4.44
C LEU A 75 -7.73 1.64 -5.28
N VAL A 76 -7.30 0.50 -4.76
CA VAL A 76 -7.51 -0.82 -5.34
C VAL A 76 -8.74 -1.46 -4.69
N GLY A 77 -9.83 -1.48 -5.44
CA GLY A 77 -11.09 -2.08 -5.03
C GLY A 77 -11.08 -3.60 -5.19
N VAL A 78 -11.28 -4.33 -4.10
CA VAL A 78 -11.41 -5.80 -4.08
C VAL A 78 -12.80 -6.22 -3.59
N GLY A 79 -13.34 -7.29 -4.14
CA GLY A 79 -14.67 -7.80 -3.81
C GLY A 79 -15.78 -7.20 -4.68
N ASP A 80 -17.01 -7.28 -4.17
CA ASP A 80 -18.22 -7.06 -4.98
C ASP A 80 -18.65 -5.59 -5.09
N GLY A 81 -18.09 -4.70 -4.27
CA GLY A 81 -18.48 -3.29 -4.19
C GLY A 81 -19.74 -3.07 -3.32
N PRO A 82 -20.55 -2.01 -3.59
CA PRO A 82 -20.56 -1.15 -4.77
C PRO A 82 -19.43 -0.11 -4.83
N TRP A 83 -19.09 0.35 -6.03
CA TRP A 83 -17.95 1.25 -6.30
C TRP A 83 -18.34 2.68 -6.67
N ASP A 84 -19.62 3.05 -6.64
CA ASP A 84 -20.12 4.35 -7.12
C ASP A 84 -19.48 5.54 -6.39
N ALA A 85 -19.33 5.44 -5.07
CA ALA A 85 -18.67 6.47 -4.27
C ALA A 85 -17.19 6.64 -4.67
N MET A 86 -16.50 5.54 -5.00
CA MET A 86 -15.09 5.57 -5.37
C MET A 86 -14.88 6.17 -6.76
N LYS A 87 -15.81 5.89 -7.69
CA LYS A 87 -15.86 6.55 -9.00
C LYS A 87 -16.14 8.05 -8.87
N GLN A 88 -17.01 8.45 -7.93
CA GLN A 88 -17.26 9.86 -7.66
C GLN A 88 -16.02 10.58 -7.14
N PHE A 89 -15.19 9.92 -6.32
CA PHE A 89 -13.94 10.49 -5.81
C PHE A 89 -12.87 10.63 -6.90
N ASP A 90 -12.86 9.73 -7.88
CA ASP A 90 -12.02 9.82 -9.08
C ASP A 90 -12.33 11.12 -9.87
N ASP A 91 -13.58 11.27 -10.31
CA ASP A 91 -13.94 12.26 -11.32
C ASP A 91 -14.32 13.64 -10.75
N ASN A 92 -14.79 13.73 -9.49
CA ASN A 92 -15.56 14.89 -9.02
C ASN A 92 -15.26 15.32 -7.57
N ILE A 93 -13.99 15.58 -7.25
CA ILE A 93 -13.62 16.25 -5.98
C ILE A 93 -13.33 17.74 -6.25
N PRO A 94 -14.21 18.67 -5.83
CA PRO A 94 -13.96 20.09 -5.99
C PRO A 94 -12.83 20.55 -5.08
N GLN A 95 -12.11 21.60 -5.49
CA GLN A 95 -11.06 22.30 -4.72
C GLN A 95 -9.72 21.57 -4.55
N ARG A 96 -9.52 20.39 -5.16
CA ARG A 96 -8.19 19.75 -5.21
C ARG A 96 -7.21 20.58 -6.05
N GLY A 97 -5.96 20.67 -5.61
CA GLY A 97 -4.89 21.41 -6.30
C GLY A 97 -4.45 20.77 -7.62
N PHE A 98 -4.54 19.44 -7.70
CA PHE A 98 -4.42 18.64 -8.90
C PHE A 98 -5.19 17.33 -8.71
N ASP A 99 -5.39 16.59 -9.79
CA ASP A 99 -5.97 15.26 -9.71
C ASP A 99 -5.00 14.27 -9.06
N ASN A 100 -5.26 13.83 -7.85
CA ASN A 100 -4.32 13.04 -7.04
C ASN A 100 -4.87 11.69 -6.60
N PHE A 101 -6.01 11.25 -7.15
CA PHE A 101 -6.71 10.04 -6.73
C PHE A 101 -7.10 9.22 -7.96
N GLN A 102 -6.74 7.93 -7.96
CA GLN A 102 -7.11 6.96 -8.99
C GLN A 102 -7.85 5.78 -8.35
N PHE A 103 -9.04 5.44 -8.84
CA PHE A 103 -9.71 4.19 -8.49
C PHE A 103 -9.44 3.06 -9.50
N VAL A 104 -9.19 1.84 -9.02
CA VAL A 104 -9.01 0.63 -9.85
C VAL A 104 -9.84 -0.52 -9.31
N ASN A 105 -10.77 -1.03 -10.11
CA ASN A 105 -11.55 -2.21 -9.78
C ASN A 105 -10.74 -3.50 -10.08
N PHE A 106 -9.99 -3.96 -9.08
CA PHE A 106 -9.12 -5.14 -9.22
C PHE A 106 -9.92 -6.41 -9.50
N THR A 107 -11.03 -6.61 -8.80
CA THR A 107 -11.87 -7.81 -8.97
C THR A 107 -12.42 -7.91 -10.40
N GLU A 108 -12.86 -6.80 -10.98
CA GLU A 108 -13.32 -6.77 -12.38
C GLU A 108 -12.20 -7.13 -13.35
N ILE A 109 -11.02 -6.52 -13.23
CA ILE A 109 -9.86 -6.81 -14.10
C ILE A 109 -9.46 -8.29 -14.00
N MET A 110 -9.38 -8.81 -12.77
CA MET A 110 -8.94 -10.18 -12.53
C MET A 110 -9.99 -11.23 -12.92
N SER A 111 -11.27 -10.86 -12.97
CA SER A 111 -12.37 -11.72 -13.42
C SER A 111 -12.42 -11.92 -14.94
N GLY A 112 -11.70 -11.11 -15.73
CA GLY A 112 -11.74 -11.16 -17.19
C GLY A 112 -11.29 -12.52 -17.77
N ASN A 113 -11.76 -12.86 -18.97
CA ASN A 113 -11.34 -14.08 -19.67
C ASN A 113 -10.06 -13.83 -20.48
N SER A 114 -8.92 -13.74 -19.80
CA SER A 114 -7.60 -13.51 -20.41
C SER A 114 -6.51 -14.23 -19.62
N GLU A 115 -5.34 -14.38 -20.23
CA GLU A 115 -4.16 -14.94 -19.54
C GLU A 115 -3.76 -14.09 -18.33
N GLN A 116 -3.21 -14.74 -17.31
CA GLN A 116 -2.83 -14.10 -16.05
C GLN A 116 -1.88 -12.90 -16.25
N SER A 117 -0.87 -13.04 -17.10
CA SER A 117 0.09 -11.97 -17.41
C SER A 117 -0.57 -10.74 -18.04
N LYS A 118 -1.62 -10.93 -18.85
CA LYS A 118 -2.38 -9.83 -19.46
C LYS A 118 -3.23 -9.12 -18.42
N LYS A 119 -3.82 -9.85 -17.46
CA LYS A 119 -4.58 -9.27 -16.34
C LYS A 119 -3.67 -8.45 -15.43
N GLU A 120 -2.49 -8.96 -15.10
CA GLU A 120 -1.48 -8.24 -14.31
C GLU A 120 -1.01 -6.97 -15.02
N THR A 121 -0.77 -7.05 -16.33
CA THR A 121 -0.40 -5.89 -17.15
C THR A 121 -1.54 -4.86 -17.19
N ALA A 122 -2.79 -5.31 -17.37
CA ALA A 122 -3.96 -4.44 -17.37
C ALA A 122 -4.15 -3.75 -16.01
N PHE A 123 -3.98 -4.48 -14.91
CA PHE A 123 -4.04 -3.92 -13.56
C PHE A 123 -2.92 -2.90 -13.33
N ALA A 124 -1.67 -3.23 -13.68
CA ALA A 124 -0.54 -2.32 -13.53
C ALA A 124 -0.74 -1.04 -14.36
N LEU A 125 -1.25 -1.16 -15.59
CA LEU A 125 -1.57 -0.02 -16.43
C LEU A 125 -2.67 0.84 -15.79
N ALA A 126 -3.78 0.23 -15.35
CA ALA A 126 -4.88 0.94 -14.70
C ALA A 126 -4.45 1.66 -13.41
N ALA A 127 -3.58 1.03 -12.61
CA ALA A 127 -3.07 1.62 -11.37
C ALA A 127 -2.07 2.76 -11.60
N LEU A 128 -1.35 2.75 -12.72
CA LEU A 128 -0.24 3.67 -12.96
C LEU A 128 -0.51 4.70 -14.07
N MET A 129 -1.64 4.62 -14.76
CA MET A 129 -1.89 5.47 -15.95
C MET A 129 -1.89 6.96 -15.65
N GLU A 130 -2.31 7.38 -14.46
CA GLU A 130 -2.31 8.79 -14.07
C GLU A 130 -1.01 9.25 -13.42
N ILE A 131 -0.24 8.34 -12.82
CA ILE A 131 0.97 8.63 -12.04
C ILE A 131 1.96 9.56 -12.77
N PRO A 132 2.26 9.38 -14.08
CA PRO A 132 3.14 10.31 -14.80
C PRO A 132 2.65 11.76 -14.84
N PHE A 133 1.33 11.97 -14.96
CA PHE A 133 0.73 13.30 -15.00
C PHE A 133 0.66 13.91 -13.61
N GLN A 134 0.26 13.10 -12.62
CA GLN A 134 0.22 13.48 -11.21
C GLN A 134 1.60 13.90 -10.71
N TYR A 135 2.64 13.09 -10.98
CA TYR A 135 4.03 13.44 -10.66
C TYR A 135 4.45 14.79 -11.25
N ARG A 136 4.13 15.07 -12.53
CA ARG A 136 4.44 16.37 -13.15
C ARG A 136 3.70 17.52 -12.47
N ALA A 137 2.43 17.33 -12.11
CA ALA A 137 1.66 18.34 -11.38
C ALA A 137 2.30 18.65 -10.03
N THR A 138 2.89 17.67 -9.35
CA THR A 138 3.56 17.92 -8.06
C THR A 138 4.84 18.75 -8.17
N GLN A 139 5.49 18.79 -9.35
CA GLN A 139 6.70 19.60 -9.55
C GLN A 139 6.42 21.10 -9.55
N THR A 140 5.17 21.51 -9.78
CA THR A 140 4.76 22.92 -9.73
C THR A 140 4.27 23.34 -8.34
N LEU A 141 4.19 22.40 -7.39
CA LEU A 141 3.88 22.69 -6.00
C LEU A 141 5.07 23.43 -5.38
N ASN A 142 4.81 24.65 -4.92
CA ASN A 142 5.77 25.33 -4.05
C ASN A 142 5.89 24.54 -2.75
N HIS A 143 7.12 24.35 -2.27
CA HIS A 143 7.43 23.62 -1.05
C HIS A 143 6.97 24.43 0.19
N VAL A 144 5.66 24.54 0.36
CA VAL A 144 5.05 25.19 1.52
C VAL A 144 4.94 24.13 2.59
N ARG A 145 5.66 24.34 3.70
CA ARG A 145 5.41 23.57 4.93
C ARG A 145 4.02 23.95 5.42
N HIS A 146 3.04 23.14 5.07
CA HIS A 146 1.73 23.18 5.69
C HIS A 146 1.85 22.55 7.10
N ASP A 147 1.03 23.00 8.05
CA ASP A 147 0.89 22.30 9.34
C ASP A 147 -0.09 21.15 9.06
N GLY A 148 0.43 20.06 8.49
CA GLY A 148 -0.34 18.90 8.09
C GLY A 148 -1.11 18.25 9.26
N PRO A 149 -2.08 17.36 8.97
CA PRO A 149 -2.83 16.67 10.01
C PRO A 149 -1.87 15.82 10.87
N ARG A 150 -1.73 16.11 12.17
CA ARG A 150 -0.80 15.39 13.06
C ARG A 150 -1.32 14.02 13.51
N THR A 151 -1.70 13.17 12.57
CA THR A 151 -2.11 11.79 12.82
C THR A 151 -0.89 10.86 12.85
N ARG A 152 -0.58 10.31 14.03
CA ARG A 152 0.45 9.27 14.15
C ARG A 152 -0.21 7.89 14.07
N PRO A 153 0.27 6.99 13.20
CA PRO A 153 -0.17 5.61 13.20
C PRO A 153 -0.01 4.99 14.59
N LEU A 154 -1.05 4.31 15.06
CA LEU A 154 -0.97 3.53 16.29
C LEU A 154 -0.04 2.33 16.08
N PRO A 155 0.67 1.86 17.12
CA PRO A 155 1.41 0.62 17.03
C PRO A 155 0.46 -0.55 16.72
N PRO A 156 0.92 -1.59 16.00
CA PRO A 156 0.11 -2.80 15.79
C PRO A 156 -0.35 -3.41 17.12
N PRO A 157 -1.54 -4.05 17.17
CA PRO A 157 -1.99 -4.77 18.36
C PRO A 157 -0.94 -5.79 18.81
N ARG A 158 -0.75 -5.93 20.12
CA ARG A 158 0.32 -6.79 20.67
C ARG A 158 0.11 -8.25 20.30
N GLU A 159 -1.14 -8.67 20.30
CA GLU A 159 -1.56 -10.03 19.97
C GLU A 159 -1.11 -10.40 18.54
N VAL A 160 -1.15 -9.43 17.61
CA VAL A 160 -0.67 -9.61 16.23
C VAL A 160 0.84 -9.79 16.19
N ILE A 161 1.56 -8.95 16.95
CA ILE A 161 3.02 -9.04 17.03
C ILE A 161 3.44 -10.38 17.63
N ASP A 162 2.79 -10.82 18.69
CA ASP A 162 3.08 -12.08 19.36
C ASP A 162 2.79 -13.26 18.43
N HIS A 163 1.65 -13.26 17.74
CA HIS A 163 1.32 -14.28 16.76
C HIS A 163 2.31 -14.34 15.59
N ASP A 164 2.69 -13.19 15.02
CA ASP A 164 3.68 -13.11 13.94
C ASP A 164 5.05 -13.66 14.38
N ASN A 165 5.43 -13.40 15.64
CA ASN A 165 6.67 -13.92 16.22
C ASN A 165 6.58 -15.43 16.47
N GLU A 166 5.44 -15.94 16.94
CA GLU A 166 5.19 -17.37 17.12
C GLU A 166 5.28 -18.12 15.79
N VAL A 167 4.56 -17.67 14.76
CA VAL A 167 4.59 -18.27 13.41
C VAL A 167 6.01 -18.30 12.85
N ARG A 168 6.82 -17.27 13.12
CA ARG A 168 8.23 -17.22 12.71
C ARG A 168 9.17 -18.12 13.52
N SER A 169 8.81 -18.42 14.77
CA SER A 169 9.61 -19.25 15.66
C SER A 169 9.42 -20.75 15.43
N VAL A 170 8.36 -21.15 14.72
CA VAL A 170 8.17 -22.54 14.27
C VAL A 170 9.17 -22.84 13.16
N PRO A 171 10.09 -23.82 13.34
CA PRO A 171 10.90 -24.30 12.24
C PRO A 171 9.95 -24.88 11.19
N GLN A 172 9.90 -24.30 9.99
CA GLN A 172 9.30 -24.98 8.84
C GLN A 172 10.08 -26.26 8.58
N ILE A 173 9.62 -27.37 9.18
CA ILE A 173 9.89 -28.70 8.68
C ILE A 173 9.18 -28.73 7.34
N THR A 174 9.93 -28.59 6.25
CA THR A 174 9.45 -28.83 4.91
C THR A 174 8.94 -30.27 4.83
N SER A 175 7.65 -30.46 5.07
CA SER A 175 6.93 -31.63 4.57
C SER A 175 6.89 -31.47 3.06
N SER A 176 7.80 -32.15 2.37
CA SER A 176 7.70 -32.45 0.95
C SER A 176 6.38 -33.19 0.72
N GLU A 177 5.33 -32.45 0.39
CA GLU A 177 4.27 -32.97 -0.45
C GLU A 177 4.70 -32.77 -1.89
N THR A 178 4.95 -33.90 -2.53
CA THR A 178 5.34 -34.05 -3.92
C THR A 178 4.27 -33.43 -4.82
N VAL A 179 4.50 -32.20 -5.28
CA VAL A 179 3.86 -31.69 -6.49
C VAL A 179 4.95 -31.53 -7.54
N GLU A 180 4.81 -32.33 -8.58
CA GLU A 180 5.77 -32.47 -9.67
C GLU A 180 6.02 -31.12 -10.38
N GLN A 181 7.30 -30.74 -10.35
CA GLN A 181 8.05 -29.83 -11.22
C GLN A 181 7.29 -28.94 -12.22
N THR A 182 7.48 -27.63 -12.09
CA THR A 182 8.00 -26.80 -13.20
C THR A 182 8.60 -25.49 -12.67
N THR A 183 9.86 -25.25 -13.05
CA THR A 183 10.68 -24.02 -12.89
C THR A 183 11.01 -23.56 -11.45
N GLN A 184 12.20 -23.94 -10.98
CA GLN A 184 12.87 -23.27 -9.86
C GLN A 184 13.24 -21.85 -10.29
N VAL A 185 12.36 -20.88 -10.00
CA VAL A 185 12.73 -19.47 -10.03
C VAL A 185 13.55 -19.22 -8.78
N GLU A 186 14.84 -18.88 -8.94
CA GLU A 186 15.65 -18.44 -7.81
C GLU A 186 14.93 -17.29 -7.08
N PRO A 187 14.84 -17.33 -5.73
CA PRO A 187 14.08 -16.33 -5.00
C PRO A 187 14.74 -14.94 -5.13
N VAL A 188 14.14 -14.06 -5.94
CA VAL A 188 14.55 -12.66 -6.14
C VAL A 188 14.29 -11.80 -4.91
N CYS A 189 15.01 -10.69 -4.78
CA CYS A 189 14.93 -9.77 -3.64
C CYS A 189 13.52 -9.22 -3.47
N SER A 190 12.97 -9.29 -2.25
CA SER A 190 11.62 -8.82 -1.94
C SER A 190 11.47 -7.29 -1.90
N ILE A 191 12.55 -6.53 -2.12
CA ILE A 191 12.52 -5.06 -2.17
C ILE A 191 12.45 -4.60 -3.63
N CYS A 192 13.37 -5.05 -4.48
CA CYS A 192 13.39 -4.64 -5.90
C CYS A 192 12.71 -5.62 -6.85
N LEU A 193 12.35 -6.82 -6.38
CA LEU A 193 11.73 -7.91 -7.17
C LEU A 193 12.51 -8.30 -8.44
N THR A 194 13.78 -7.90 -8.51
CA THR A 194 14.61 -8.01 -9.73
C THR A 194 15.88 -8.79 -9.44
N ASN A 195 16.66 -8.35 -8.45
CA ASN A 195 18.01 -8.85 -8.21
C ASN A 195 18.01 -10.08 -7.31
N PRO A 196 18.95 -11.03 -7.48
CA PRO A 196 19.07 -12.19 -6.62
C PRO A 196 19.39 -11.81 -5.17
N LYS A 197 19.04 -12.69 -4.23
CA LYS A 197 19.31 -12.49 -2.80
C LYS A 197 20.77 -12.84 -2.45
N ASP A 198 21.69 -11.89 -2.64
CA ASP A 198 23.13 -12.03 -2.37
C ASP A 198 23.60 -11.36 -1.05
N MET A 199 22.66 -10.95 -0.19
CA MET A 199 22.96 -10.40 1.13
C MET A 199 22.04 -10.97 2.20
N ALA A 200 22.60 -11.37 3.34
CA ALA A 200 21.87 -11.76 4.54
C ALA A 200 22.11 -10.77 5.70
N PHE A 201 21.11 -10.60 6.56
CA PHE A 201 21.23 -9.83 7.79
C PHE A 201 21.51 -10.73 9.00
N GLY A 202 21.91 -10.14 10.13
CA GLY A 202 22.09 -10.86 11.41
C GLY A 202 20.83 -11.62 11.90
N CYS A 203 19.65 -11.28 11.39
CA CYS A 203 18.40 -12.00 11.64
C CYS A 203 18.12 -13.17 10.68
N GLY A 204 19.05 -13.49 9.76
CA GLY A 204 18.93 -14.60 8.79
C GLY A 204 18.15 -14.28 7.50
N HIS A 205 17.39 -13.19 7.48
CA HIS A 205 16.65 -12.71 6.31
C HIS A 205 17.57 -12.15 5.21
N ARG A 206 17.12 -12.24 3.95
CA ARG A 206 17.96 -11.98 2.77
C ARG A 206 17.35 -10.96 1.80
N THR A 207 18.21 -10.12 1.22
CA THR A 207 17.90 -9.15 0.15
C THR A 207 19.01 -9.17 -0.90
N CYS A 208 18.87 -8.43 -2.01
CA CYS A 208 20.03 -8.10 -2.82
C CYS A 208 20.94 -7.10 -2.08
N LYS A 209 22.19 -7.00 -2.53
CA LYS A 209 23.21 -6.12 -1.97
C LYS A 209 22.84 -4.64 -2.09
N GLU A 210 22.23 -4.21 -3.20
CA GLU A 210 21.87 -2.80 -3.38
C GLU A 210 20.79 -2.38 -2.38
N CYS A 211 19.70 -3.14 -2.31
CA CYS A 211 18.62 -2.86 -1.36
C CYS A 211 19.06 -3.07 0.09
N GLY A 212 19.87 -4.10 0.37
CA GLY A 212 20.34 -4.38 1.73
C GLY A 212 21.31 -3.34 2.29
N ALA A 213 22.00 -2.60 1.42
CA ALA A 213 22.90 -1.52 1.81
C ALA A 213 22.17 -0.25 2.26
N THR A 214 20.96 0.03 1.73
CA THR A 214 20.24 1.29 1.99
C THR A 214 19.33 1.23 3.22
N ILE A 215 18.98 0.04 3.69
CA ILE A 215 18.02 -0.14 4.79
C ILE A 215 18.71 -0.32 6.15
N SER A 216 18.18 0.32 7.20
CA SER A 216 18.65 0.19 8.59
C SER A 216 17.90 -0.87 9.40
N THR A 217 16.77 -1.34 8.87
CA THR A 217 15.83 -2.24 9.53
C THR A 217 15.44 -3.34 8.56
N CYS A 218 15.39 -4.60 9.02
CA CYS A 218 15.03 -5.73 8.17
C CYS A 218 13.57 -5.59 7.69
N PRO A 219 13.27 -5.69 6.38
CA PRO A 219 11.92 -5.53 5.84
C PRO A 219 11.01 -6.70 6.24
N LEU A 220 11.59 -7.84 6.58
CA LEU A 220 10.85 -9.03 7.00
C LEU A 220 10.57 -8.94 8.50
N CYS A 221 11.59 -8.97 9.35
CA CYS A 221 11.38 -9.05 10.81
C CYS A 221 11.37 -7.72 11.57
N ARG A 222 11.53 -6.58 10.89
CA ARG A 222 11.58 -5.24 11.50
C ARG A 222 12.66 -5.05 12.57
N THR A 223 13.60 -5.97 12.70
CA THR A 223 14.76 -5.86 13.60
C THR A 223 15.81 -4.92 13.00
N ARG A 224 16.46 -4.10 13.83
CA ARG A 224 17.59 -3.25 13.42
C ARG A 224 18.72 -4.11 12.85
N ILE A 225 19.22 -3.72 11.67
CA ILE A 225 20.31 -4.43 10.99
C ILE A 225 21.64 -4.03 11.62
N THR A 226 22.23 -4.94 12.38
CA THR A 226 23.56 -4.78 13.00
C THR A 226 24.67 -5.45 12.19
N GLN A 227 24.32 -6.44 11.36
CA GLN A 227 25.25 -7.23 10.55
C GLN A 227 24.70 -7.41 9.13
N ARG A 228 25.60 -7.32 8.15
CA ARG A 228 25.33 -7.59 6.72
C ARG A 228 26.39 -8.56 6.23
N LEU A 229 25.95 -9.72 5.75
CA LEU A 229 26.78 -10.80 5.25
C LEU A 229 26.55 -10.92 3.76
N ARG A 230 27.62 -10.82 2.96
CA ARG A 230 27.53 -11.09 1.52
C ARG A 230 27.52 -12.60 1.30
N LEU A 231 26.50 -13.07 0.59
CA LEU A 231 26.40 -14.47 0.18
C LEU A 231 27.12 -14.61 -1.15
N TYR A 232 28.07 -15.55 -1.22
CA TYR A 232 28.68 -15.97 -2.47
C TYR A 232 28.05 -17.32 -2.81
N THR A 233 27.21 -17.33 -3.84
CA THR A 233 26.67 -18.53 -4.48
C THR A 233 27.32 -18.68 -5.84
#